data_AF-A0A4R2P0I0-F1
#
_entry.id   AF-A0A4R2P0I0-F1
#
_cell.length_a   1.000
_cell.length_b   1.000
_cell.length_c   1.000
_cell.angle_alpha   90.00
_cell.angle_beta   90.00
_cell.angle_gamma   90.00
#
_symmetry.space_group_name_H-M   'P 1'
#
loop_
_entity.id
_entity.type
_entity.pdbx_description
1 polymer ?
#
loop_
_entity_poly.entity_id
_entity_poly.type
_entity_poly.pdbx_seq_one_letter_code
_entity_poly.pdbx_strand_id
1 'polypeptide(L)'
;MKQHIFLIFVLFNISMSLVSCKLQEQKNYKSCQNTELIKELIEQEFITQKNRFDNVIYNKVLKQTISKENLELFLKPDGFSMMTKIEIKSEKDIIDFTNFFSAKDFEYMRCQLKQNKIDNWKQILERKYFETSNIAENTLSYSVPLFSTDQSHALIYRETVGSGSLFLLKKSNGKWEYYAKQLVWID
;
A
#
# COMPACT_ATOMS: atom_id res chain seq x y z
N MET A 1 37.82 4.94 -51.24
CA MET A 1 38.12 5.26 -49.81
C MET A 1 37.14 6.22 -49.14
N LYS A 2 36.33 7.03 -49.86
CA LYS A 2 35.41 8.01 -49.22
C LYS A 2 34.01 7.47 -48.84
N GLN A 3 33.57 6.33 -49.39
CA GLN A 3 32.22 5.80 -49.13
C GLN A 3 32.08 5.03 -47.81
N HIS A 4 33.15 4.44 -47.26
CA HIS A 4 33.06 3.67 -46.01
C HIS A 4 33.01 4.54 -44.75
N ILE A 5 33.50 5.79 -44.82
CA ILE A 5 33.47 6.71 -43.67
C ILE A 5 32.05 7.25 -43.42
N PHE A 6 31.25 7.41 -44.48
CA PHE A 6 29.89 7.94 -44.36
C PHE A 6 28.92 6.95 -43.70
N LEU A 7 29.07 5.65 -43.98
CA LEU A 7 28.26 4.58 -43.39
C LEU A 7 28.51 4.40 -41.88
N ILE A 8 29.75 4.63 -41.41
CA ILE A 8 30.10 4.56 -39.99
C ILE A 8 29.46 5.72 -39.21
N PHE A 9 29.41 6.93 -39.78
CA PHE A 9 28.78 8.09 -39.14
C PHE A 9 27.26 7.98 -39.01
N VAL A 10 26.58 7.33 -39.97
CA VAL A 10 25.12 7.12 -39.90
C VAL A 10 24.79 6.06 -38.83
N LEU A 11 25.57 4.98 -38.73
CA LEU A 11 25.35 3.94 -37.72
C LEU A 11 25.58 4.46 -36.28
N PHE A 12 26.53 5.37 -36.07
CA PHE A 12 26.80 5.94 -34.73
C PHE A 12 25.68 6.88 -34.24
N ASN A 13 24.97 7.54 -35.16
CA ASN A 13 23.84 8.42 -34.82
C ASN A 13 22.54 7.64 -34.52
N ILE A 14 22.36 6.46 -35.13
CA ILE A 14 21.23 5.57 -34.84
C ILE A 14 21.41 4.89 -33.46
N SER A 15 22.65 4.57 -33.05
CA SER A 15 22.89 4.02 -31.71
C SER A 15 22.71 5.05 -30.58
N MET A 16 23.00 6.33 -30.81
CA MET A 16 22.80 7.39 -29.81
C MET A 16 21.31 7.69 -29.55
N SER A 17 20.46 7.55 -30.56
CA SER A 17 19.01 7.78 -30.43
C SER A 17 18.28 6.62 -29.73
N LEU A 18 18.78 5.38 -29.85
CA LEU A 18 18.22 4.23 -29.14
C LEU A 18 18.59 4.19 -27.63
N VAL A 19 19.77 4.69 -27.25
CA VAL A 19 20.16 4.76 -25.82
C VAL A 19 19.39 5.87 -25.09
N SER A 20 19.04 6.95 -25.79
CA SER A 20 18.29 8.06 -25.18
C SER A 20 16.83 7.70 -24.90
N CYS A 21 16.23 6.77 -25.65
CA CYS A 21 14.85 6.33 -25.42
C CYS A 21 14.70 5.49 -24.14
N LYS A 22 15.68 4.62 -23.82
CA LYS A 22 15.67 3.82 -22.58
C LYS A 22 15.96 4.65 -21.32
N LEU A 23 16.76 5.72 -21.43
CA LEU A 23 17.02 6.60 -20.27
C LEU A 23 15.85 7.53 -19.94
N GLN A 24 14.97 7.81 -20.91
CA GLN A 24 13.79 8.64 -20.69
C GLN A 24 12.60 7.87 -20.12
N GLU A 25 12.51 6.55 -20.36
CA GLU A 25 11.55 5.67 -19.70
C GLU A 25 11.81 5.49 -18.19
N GLN A 26 13.04 5.67 -17.72
CA GLN A 26 13.35 5.62 -16.28
C GLN A 26 13.06 6.92 -15.52
N LYS A 27 12.79 8.05 -16.21
CA LYS A 27 12.59 9.36 -15.57
C LYS A 27 11.14 9.80 -15.41
N ASN A 28 10.16 9.00 -15.87
CA ASN A 28 8.74 9.34 -15.81
C ASN A 28 7.88 8.38 -14.96
N TYR A 29 8.46 7.66 -13.99
CA TYR A 29 7.64 7.18 -12.88
C TYR A 29 7.27 8.41 -12.03
N LYS A 30 6.10 8.99 -12.34
CA LYS A 30 5.33 9.78 -11.38
C LYS A 30 5.38 9.02 -10.05
N SER A 31 5.87 9.66 -8.98
CA SER A 31 6.00 9.03 -7.66
C SER A 31 4.73 8.24 -7.37
N CYS A 32 4.87 6.92 -7.22
CA CYS A 32 3.73 6.07 -6.87
C CYS A 32 3.37 6.22 -5.40
N GLN A 33 4.22 6.90 -4.62
CA GLN A 33 3.90 7.33 -3.27
C GLN A 33 3.19 8.68 -3.26
N ASN A 34 2.12 8.75 -2.47
CA ASN A 34 1.42 9.97 -2.13
C ASN A 34 1.35 10.10 -0.60
N THR A 35 2.32 10.78 -0.01
CA THR A 35 2.42 10.94 1.46
C THR A 35 1.21 11.64 2.06
N GLU A 36 0.62 12.62 1.35
CA GLU A 36 -0.57 13.31 1.83
C GLU A 36 -1.78 12.36 1.89
N LEU A 37 -1.93 11.47 0.92
CA LEU A 37 -3.00 10.47 0.93
C LEU A 37 -2.80 9.41 2.03
N ILE A 38 -1.55 9.00 2.26
CA ILE A 38 -1.19 8.12 3.39
C ILE A 38 -1.55 8.80 4.70
N LYS A 39 -1.17 10.08 4.86
CA LYS A 39 -1.47 10.88 6.03
C LYS A 39 -2.98 10.99 6.25
N GLU A 40 -3.74 11.34 5.22
CA GLU A 40 -5.21 11.45 5.27
C GLU A 40 -5.87 10.19 5.82
N LEU A 41 -5.53 9.02 5.26
CA LEU A 41 -6.12 7.74 5.69
C LEU A 41 -5.70 7.39 7.12
N ILE A 42 -4.41 7.50 7.44
CA ILE A 42 -3.89 7.11 8.74
C ILE A 42 -4.37 8.05 9.86
N GLU A 43 -4.49 9.35 9.62
CA GLU A 43 -5.10 10.29 10.57
C GLU A 43 -6.54 9.88 10.86
N GLN A 44 -7.32 9.55 9.82
CA GLN A 44 -8.69 9.09 9.99
C GLN A 44 -8.77 7.81 10.82
N GLU A 45 -7.86 6.87 10.60
CA GLU A 45 -7.76 5.63 11.38
C GLU A 45 -7.41 5.90 12.83
N PHE A 46 -6.39 6.71 13.11
CA PHE A 46 -5.96 7.02 14.47
C PHE A 46 -7.06 7.73 15.27
N ILE A 47 -7.80 8.65 14.65
CA ILE A 47 -8.97 9.29 15.25
C ILE A 47 -10.07 8.25 15.54
N THR A 48 -10.36 7.38 14.57
CA THR A 48 -11.42 6.37 14.71
C THR A 48 -11.09 5.37 15.81
N GLN A 49 -9.84 4.90 15.90
CA GLN A 49 -9.43 3.98 16.95
C GLN A 49 -9.46 4.63 18.32
N LYS A 50 -8.92 5.86 18.47
CA LYS A 50 -8.97 6.61 19.73
C LYS A 50 -10.39 6.77 20.27
N ASN A 51 -11.38 6.96 19.38
CA ASN A 51 -12.77 7.12 19.76
C ASN A 51 -13.49 5.79 20.07
N ARG A 52 -12.99 4.65 19.57
CA ARG A 52 -13.64 3.34 19.70
C ARG A 52 -13.01 2.44 20.75
N PHE A 53 -11.70 2.56 20.96
CA PHE A 53 -10.91 1.67 21.80
C PHE A 53 -9.77 2.47 22.45
N ASP A 54 -9.47 2.21 23.73
CA ASP A 54 -8.28 2.75 24.41
C ASP A 54 -6.97 2.08 23.93
N ASN A 55 -6.93 1.63 22.68
CA ASN A 55 -5.79 0.91 22.13
C ASN A 55 -4.61 1.85 21.87
N VAL A 56 -3.42 1.37 22.23
CA VAL A 56 -2.17 2.07 21.96
C VAL A 56 -1.77 1.80 20.51
N ILE A 57 -1.58 2.85 19.72
CA ILE A 57 -1.08 2.69 18.35
C ILE A 57 0.44 2.73 18.34
N TYR A 58 1.06 1.71 17.75
CA TYR A 58 2.50 1.64 17.65
C TYR A 58 3.04 2.65 16.65
N ASN A 59 4.02 3.45 17.07
CA ASN A 59 4.57 4.53 16.25
C ASN A 59 5.35 4.01 15.04
N LYS A 60 5.86 2.78 15.07
CA LYS A 60 6.66 2.24 13.98
C LYS A 60 5.72 1.76 12.87
N VAL A 61 6.07 2.08 11.64
CA VAL A 61 5.38 1.54 10.47
C VAL A 61 5.75 0.06 10.33
N LEU A 62 4.75 -0.76 10.11
CA LEU A 62 4.95 -2.18 9.88
C LEU A 62 5.44 -2.44 8.45
N LYS A 63 6.62 -3.06 8.33
CA LYS A 63 7.25 -3.38 7.04
C LYS A 63 7.12 -4.85 6.64
N GLN A 64 6.89 -5.72 7.62
CA GLN A 64 6.75 -7.17 7.52
C GLN A 64 5.79 -7.61 8.63
N THR A 65 5.15 -8.75 8.50
CA THR A 65 4.29 -9.29 9.60
C THR A 65 5.13 -9.61 10.85
N ILE A 66 4.47 -9.84 11.98
CA ILE A 66 5.12 -10.44 13.18
C ILE A 66 5.82 -11.77 12.84
N SER A 67 5.23 -12.60 11.98
CA SER A 67 5.82 -13.85 11.47
C SER A 67 6.95 -13.64 10.44
N LYS A 68 7.35 -12.38 10.18
CA LYS A 68 8.39 -11.95 9.23
C LYS A 68 8.07 -12.22 7.76
N GLU A 69 6.80 -12.41 7.43
CA GLU A 69 6.36 -12.50 6.05
C GLU A 69 6.39 -11.14 5.36
N ASN A 70 6.72 -11.17 4.07
CA ASN A 70 6.73 -9.98 3.23
C ASN A 70 5.29 -9.57 2.91
N LEU A 71 4.94 -8.29 3.16
CA LEU A 71 3.63 -7.73 2.82
C LEU A 71 3.27 -7.86 1.33
N GLU A 72 4.27 -8.00 0.44
CA GLU A 72 4.04 -8.30 -0.97
C GLU A 72 3.29 -9.63 -1.21
N LEU A 73 3.32 -10.58 -0.26
CA LEU A 73 2.56 -11.82 -0.35
C LEU A 73 1.04 -11.60 -0.37
N PHE A 74 0.58 -10.50 0.25
CA PHE A 74 -0.82 -10.08 0.22
C PHE A 74 -1.23 -9.44 -1.13
N LEU A 75 -0.27 -9.10 -1.99
CA LEU A 75 -0.53 -8.48 -3.31
C LEU A 75 -0.64 -9.53 -4.41
N LYS A 76 -1.48 -10.54 -4.16
CA LYS A 76 -1.80 -11.63 -5.10
C LYS A 76 -3.32 -11.81 -5.15
N PRO A 77 -3.90 -12.06 -6.34
CA PRO A 77 -5.34 -12.29 -6.48
C PRO A 77 -5.90 -13.35 -5.53
N ASP A 78 -5.19 -14.47 -5.35
CA ASP A 78 -5.63 -15.56 -4.48
C ASP A 78 -5.73 -15.17 -3.00
N GLY A 79 -4.99 -14.14 -2.57
CA GLY A 79 -5.15 -13.59 -1.21
C GLY A 79 -6.57 -13.08 -0.97
N PHE A 80 -7.20 -12.50 -2.00
CA PHE A 80 -8.55 -11.94 -1.91
C PHE A 80 -9.66 -12.99 -1.90
N SER A 81 -9.36 -14.25 -2.25
CA SER A 81 -10.35 -15.32 -2.24
C SER A 81 -10.95 -15.58 -0.85
N MET A 82 -10.21 -15.25 0.22
CA MET A 82 -10.66 -15.38 1.61
C MET A 82 -11.12 -14.06 2.24
N MET A 83 -11.15 -12.99 1.45
CA MET A 83 -11.62 -11.69 1.94
C MET A 83 -13.13 -11.72 2.10
N THR A 84 -13.62 -11.16 3.20
CA THR A 84 -15.04 -11.13 3.55
C THR A 84 -15.47 -9.71 3.86
N LYS A 85 -16.66 -9.33 3.41
CA LYS A 85 -17.25 -8.03 3.77
C LYS A 85 -17.40 -7.94 5.29
N ILE A 86 -17.11 -6.78 5.86
CA ILE A 86 -17.12 -6.63 7.33
C ILE A 86 -18.56 -6.68 7.89
N GLU A 87 -19.54 -6.27 7.09
CA GLU A 87 -20.97 -6.40 7.40
C GLU A 87 -21.66 -7.28 6.35
N ILE A 88 -21.57 -8.60 6.52
CA ILE A 88 -22.36 -9.56 5.74
C ILE A 88 -23.72 -9.71 6.42
N LYS A 89 -24.81 -9.36 5.73
CA LYS A 89 -26.18 -9.51 6.22
C LYS A 89 -26.90 -10.70 5.57
N SER A 90 -26.42 -11.16 4.42
CA SER A 90 -26.98 -12.28 3.65
C SER A 90 -25.96 -12.92 2.71
N GLU A 91 -26.26 -14.12 2.18
CA GLU A 91 -25.43 -14.78 1.15
C GLU A 91 -25.28 -13.95 -0.13
N LYS A 92 -26.24 -13.06 -0.44
CA LYS A 92 -26.17 -12.13 -1.57
C LYS A 92 -25.13 -11.03 -1.39
N ASP A 93 -24.64 -10.82 -0.16
CA ASP A 93 -23.54 -9.91 0.14
C ASP A 93 -22.16 -10.56 -0.07
N ILE A 94 -22.10 -11.84 -0.45
CA ILE A 94 -20.87 -12.52 -0.83
C ILE A 94 -20.44 -11.99 -2.19
N ILE A 95 -19.28 -11.34 -2.21
CA ILE A 95 -18.72 -10.71 -3.41
C ILE A 95 -17.40 -11.40 -3.72
N ASP A 96 -17.12 -11.59 -5.00
CA ASP A 96 -15.80 -12.01 -5.48
C ASP A 96 -14.83 -10.82 -5.44
N PHE A 97 -13.95 -10.82 -4.42
CA PHE A 97 -12.96 -9.78 -4.22
C PHE A 97 -11.79 -9.84 -5.20
N THR A 98 -11.64 -10.91 -5.98
CA THR A 98 -10.55 -11.01 -6.97
C THR A 98 -10.67 -9.96 -8.09
N ASN A 99 -11.87 -9.40 -8.28
CA ASN A 99 -12.17 -8.39 -9.30
C ASN A 99 -11.98 -6.94 -8.82
N PHE A 100 -11.59 -6.71 -7.56
CA PHE A 100 -11.46 -5.35 -7.02
C PHE A 100 -10.25 -4.60 -7.54
N PHE A 101 -9.20 -5.33 -7.91
CA PHE A 101 -7.95 -4.75 -8.34
C PHE A 101 -7.55 -5.30 -9.70
N SER A 102 -7.22 -4.40 -10.61
CA SER A 102 -6.59 -4.77 -11.87
C SER A 102 -5.13 -5.19 -11.65
N ALA A 103 -4.52 -5.86 -12.63
CA ALA A 103 -3.09 -6.13 -12.61
C ALA A 103 -2.25 -4.84 -12.42
N LYS A 104 -2.71 -3.73 -13.00
CA LYS A 104 -2.08 -2.41 -12.88
C LYS A 104 -2.15 -1.87 -11.45
N ASP A 105 -3.23 -2.13 -10.72
CA ASP A 105 -3.33 -1.74 -9.31
C ASP A 105 -2.32 -2.50 -8.47
N PHE A 106 -2.16 -3.82 -8.69
CA PHE A 106 -1.15 -4.60 -7.99
C PHE A 106 0.28 -4.13 -8.29
N GLU A 107 0.59 -3.80 -9.54
CA GLU A 107 1.89 -3.21 -9.90
C GLU A 107 2.12 -1.87 -9.19
N TYR A 108 1.08 -1.03 -9.14
CA TYR A 108 1.13 0.26 -8.46
C TYR A 108 1.31 0.11 -6.95
N MET A 109 0.66 -0.87 -6.30
CA MET A 109 0.83 -1.18 -4.88
C MET A 109 2.22 -1.72 -4.56
N ARG A 110 2.78 -2.58 -5.42
CA ARG A 110 4.18 -3.03 -5.27
C ARG A 110 5.16 -1.87 -5.40
N CYS A 111 4.90 -0.93 -6.31
CA CYS A 111 5.68 0.30 -6.41
C CYS A 111 5.61 1.11 -5.11
N GLN A 112 4.41 1.30 -4.55
CA GLN A 112 4.20 2.00 -3.28
C GLN A 112 4.98 1.38 -2.12
N LEU A 113 4.94 0.05 -1.99
CA LEU A 113 5.72 -0.68 -0.97
C LEU A 113 7.23 -0.45 -1.15
N LYS A 114 7.75 -0.64 -2.37
CA LYS A 114 9.20 -0.53 -2.65
C LYS A 114 9.74 0.88 -2.46
N GLN A 115 8.94 1.89 -2.81
CA GLN A 115 9.33 3.29 -2.69
C GLN A 115 9.06 3.87 -1.30
N ASN A 116 8.45 3.11 -0.38
CA ASN A 116 8.12 3.60 0.95
C ASN A 116 9.33 3.94 1.81
N LYS A 117 9.36 5.20 2.26
CA LYS A 117 10.37 5.74 3.16
C LYS A 117 9.82 6.05 4.56
N ILE A 118 8.53 5.80 4.79
CA ILE A 118 7.90 6.08 6.08
C ILE A 118 8.19 4.90 7.00
N ASP A 119 9.01 5.16 8.01
CA ASP A 119 9.48 4.17 8.98
C ASP A 119 8.83 4.38 10.35
N ASN A 120 8.33 5.59 10.59
CA ASN A 120 7.68 5.97 11.82
C ASN A 120 6.54 6.95 11.51
N TRP A 121 5.36 6.69 12.07
CA TRP A 121 4.18 7.54 11.86
C TRP A 121 4.40 8.98 12.30
N LYS A 122 5.31 9.24 13.25
CA LYS A 122 5.69 10.61 13.67
C LYS A 122 6.33 11.44 12.55
N GLN A 123 6.75 10.82 11.44
CA GLN A 123 7.28 11.53 10.27
C GLN A 123 6.20 12.29 9.50
N ILE A 124 4.94 11.85 9.59
CA ILE A 124 3.82 12.40 8.81
C ILE A 124 2.64 12.87 9.68
N LEU A 125 2.53 12.35 10.90
CA LEU A 125 1.46 12.67 11.84
C LEU A 125 1.91 13.64 12.93
N GLU A 126 0.98 14.48 13.40
CA GLU A 126 1.19 15.36 14.52
C GLU A 126 1.34 14.61 15.86
N ARG A 127 2.03 15.23 16.82
CA ARG A 127 2.28 14.64 18.15
C ARG A 127 0.99 14.26 18.90
N LYS A 128 -0.11 14.98 18.66
CA LYS A 128 -1.42 14.76 19.33
C LYS A 128 -1.99 13.36 19.12
N TYR A 129 -1.53 12.64 18.11
CA TYR A 129 -1.96 11.28 17.79
C TYR A 129 -1.20 10.20 18.59
N PHE A 130 -0.18 10.57 19.36
CA PHE A 130 0.69 9.65 20.08
C PHE A 130 0.67 9.97 21.58
N GLU A 131 -0.33 9.45 22.29
CA GLU A 131 -0.34 9.51 23.75
C GLU A 131 0.51 8.38 24.34
N THR A 132 1.27 8.71 25.38
CA THR A 132 2.17 7.79 26.09
C THR A 132 1.35 6.88 27.00
N SER A 133 0.83 5.78 26.48
CA SER A 133 0.38 4.67 27.30
C SER A 133 1.43 3.56 27.26
N ASN A 134 1.68 2.96 28.43
CA ASN A 134 2.56 1.82 28.58
C ASN A 134 2.18 0.75 27.55
N ILE A 135 3.20 0.17 26.91
CA ILE A 135 3.07 -0.89 25.91
C ILE A 135 2.29 -2.04 26.56
N ALA A 136 0.99 -2.11 26.28
CA ALA A 136 0.12 -3.19 26.72
C ALA A 136 -0.09 -4.15 25.55
N GLU A 137 -0.53 -5.36 25.88
CA GLU A 137 -0.76 -6.52 25.00
C GLU A 137 -1.71 -6.22 23.80
N ASN A 138 -2.41 -5.07 23.82
CA ASN A 138 -3.32 -4.60 22.78
C ASN A 138 -2.73 -3.52 21.85
N THR A 139 -1.41 -3.47 21.71
CA THR A 139 -0.76 -2.52 20.80
C THR A 139 -1.11 -2.85 19.34
N LEU A 140 -1.69 -1.87 18.63
CA LEU A 140 -2.02 -1.98 17.21
C LEU A 140 -0.89 -1.45 16.33
N SER A 141 -0.43 -2.29 15.42
CA SER A 141 0.55 -1.91 14.38
C SER A 141 -0.12 -1.84 13.02
N TYR A 142 0.29 -0.88 12.20
CA TYR A 142 -0.24 -0.65 10.86
C TYR A 142 0.89 -0.66 9.83
N SER A 143 0.65 -1.30 8.69
CA SER A 143 1.46 -1.09 7.49
C SER A 143 1.17 0.28 6.87
N VAL A 144 2.00 0.68 5.91
CA VAL A 144 1.57 1.73 4.98
C VAL A 144 0.32 1.28 4.22
N PRO A 145 -0.69 2.16 4.03
CA PRO A 145 -1.78 1.89 3.13
C PRO A 145 -1.27 1.84 1.69
N LEU A 146 -1.85 0.94 0.90
CA LEU A 146 -1.54 0.74 -0.51
C LEU A 146 -2.80 1.05 -1.32
N PHE A 147 -2.73 2.06 -2.18
CA PHE A 147 -3.87 2.56 -2.91
C PHE A 147 -4.00 1.92 -4.29
N SER A 148 -5.22 1.81 -4.80
CA SER A 148 -5.47 1.58 -6.23
C SER A 148 -5.00 2.78 -7.05
N THR A 149 -4.81 2.57 -8.36
CA THR A 149 -4.34 3.61 -9.28
C THR A 149 -5.28 4.82 -9.37
N ASP A 150 -6.58 4.60 -9.21
CA ASP A 150 -7.63 5.62 -9.16
C ASP A 150 -7.87 6.19 -7.76
N GLN A 151 -7.17 5.68 -6.74
CA GLN A 151 -7.30 6.08 -5.32
C GLN A 151 -8.71 5.91 -4.76
N SER A 152 -9.53 5.02 -5.35
CA SER A 152 -10.86 4.69 -4.85
C SER A 152 -10.85 3.60 -3.77
N HIS A 153 -9.80 2.79 -3.73
CA HIS A 153 -9.62 1.71 -2.76
C HIS A 153 -8.23 1.77 -2.13
N ALA A 154 -8.12 1.22 -0.91
CA ALA A 154 -6.86 1.08 -0.20
C ALA A 154 -6.79 -0.27 0.51
N LEU A 155 -5.58 -0.82 0.60
CA LEU A 155 -5.27 -1.96 1.45
C LEU A 155 -4.41 -1.50 2.61
N ILE A 156 -4.76 -1.91 3.81
CA ILE A 156 -3.93 -1.69 4.99
C ILE A 156 -3.86 -2.99 5.77
N TYR A 157 -2.64 -3.40 6.10
CA TYR A 157 -2.43 -4.51 7.00
C TYR A 157 -2.31 -3.98 8.43
N ARG A 158 -3.03 -4.62 9.34
CA ARG A 158 -3.06 -4.28 10.76
C ARG A 158 -2.84 -5.54 11.56
N GLU A 159 -2.01 -5.45 12.60
CA GLU A 159 -1.78 -6.57 13.51
C GLU A 159 -1.67 -6.14 14.97
N THR A 160 -1.99 -7.09 15.85
CA THR A 160 -1.67 -7.11 17.28
C THR A 160 -0.72 -8.28 17.56
N VAL A 161 -0.29 -8.43 18.82
CA VAL A 161 0.64 -9.50 19.26
C VAL A 161 0.16 -10.92 18.94
N GLY A 162 -1.12 -11.15 18.64
CA GLY A 162 -1.66 -12.48 18.34
C GLY A 162 -2.61 -12.57 17.14
N SER A 163 -2.73 -11.51 16.33
CA SER A 163 -3.66 -11.53 15.19
C SER A 163 -3.29 -10.50 14.13
N GLY A 164 -3.38 -10.91 12.87
CA GLY A 164 -3.22 -10.06 11.69
C GLY A 164 -4.52 -9.96 10.90
N SER A 165 -4.72 -8.82 10.24
CA SER A 165 -5.81 -8.66 9.28
C SER A 165 -5.41 -7.72 8.16
N LEU A 166 -5.66 -8.16 6.93
CA LEU A 166 -5.65 -7.30 5.76
C LEU A 166 -7.03 -6.67 5.60
N PHE A 167 -7.09 -5.35 5.56
CA PHE A 167 -8.31 -4.60 5.37
C PHE A 167 -8.35 -3.96 4.00
N LEU A 168 -9.48 -4.10 3.33
CA LEU A 168 -9.85 -3.34 2.15
C LEU A 168 -10.74 -2.17 2.57
N LEU A 169 -10.30 -0.97 2.25
CA LEU A 169 -11.04 0.26 2.44
C LEU A 169 -11.50 0.79 1.08
N LYS A 170 -12.66 1.44 1.08
CA LYS A 170 -13.22 2.14 -0.08
C LYS A 170 -13.43 3.61 0.27
N LYS A 171 -13.14 4.51 -0.68
CA LYS A 171 -13.41 5.93 -0.53
C LYS A 171 -14.87 6.23 -0.89
N SER A 172 -15.67 6.63 0.08
CA SER A 172 -17.08 7.01 -0.06
C SER A 172 -17.28 8.42 0.48
N ASN A 173 -17.84 9.34 -0.31
CA ASN A 173 -18.11 10.72 0.11
C ASN A 173 -16.89 11.44 0.74
N GLY A 174 -15.70 11.19 0.19
CA GLY A 174 -14.45 11.77 0.67
C GLY A 174 -13.88 11.13 1.95
N LYS A 175 -14.46 10.05 2.45
CA LYS A 175 -13.99 9.33 3.64
C LYS A 175 -13.59 7.90 3.30
N TRP A 176 -12.61 7.37 4.01
CA TRP A 176 -12.21 5.97 3.89
C TRP A 176 -13.09 5.10 4.77
N GLU A 177 -13.71 4.08 4.20
CA GLU A 177 -14.61 3.19 4.92
C GLU A 177 -14.12 1.75 4.81
N TYR A 178 -14.09 1.06 5.95
CA TYR A 178 -13.82 -0.36 6.01
C TYR A 178 -14.88 -1.13 5.21
N TYR A 179 -14.43 -1.79 4.14
CA TYR A 179 -15.32 -2.50 3.23
C TYR A 179 -15.24 -4.01 3.44
N ALA A 180 -14.03 -4.54 3.51
CA ALA A 180 -13.80 -5.97 3.70
C ALA A 180 -12.52 -6.24 4.49
N LYS A 181 -12.40 -7.47 5.00
CA LYS A 181 -11.22 -7.93 5.73
C LYS A 181 -10.91 -9.39 5.42
N GLN A 182 -9.65 -9.74 5.55
CA GLN A 182 -9.16 -11.10 5.59
C GLN A 182 -8.35 -11.28 6.87
N LEU A 183 -8.66 -12.34 7.63
CA LEU A 183 -7.82 -12.73 8.76
C LEU A 183 -6.53 -13.35 8.22
N VAL A 184 -5.41 -12.87 8.72
CA VAL A 184 -4.09 -13.43 8.46
C VAL A 184 -3.63 -14.07 9.76
N TRP A 185 -3.57 -15.41 9.76
CA TRP A 185 -3.00 -16.13 10.89
C TRP A 185 -1.50 -15.86 10.94
N ILE A 186 -1.03 -15.50 12.12
CA ILE A 186 0.39 -15.27 12.40
C ILE A 186 0.80 -16.48 13.23
N ASP A 187 1.54 -17.40 12.61
CA ASP A 187 2.16 -18.54 13.28
C ASP A 187 3.34 -18.11 14.16
#